data_AF-V8R661-F1
#
_entry.id   AF-V8R661-F1
#
_cell.length_a   1.000
_cell.length_b   1.000
_cell.length_c   1.000
_cell.angle_alpha   90.00
_cell.angle_beta   90.00
_cell.angle_gamma   90.00
#
_symmetry.space_group_name_H-M   'P 1'
#
loop_
_entity.id
_entity.type
_entity.pdbx_description
1 polymer ?
#
loop_
_entity_poly.entity_id
_entity_poly.type
_entity_poly.pdbx_seq_one_letter_code
_entity_poly.pdbx_strand_id
1 'polypeptide(L)' 'MNLTDSKQDERIRQALRNADSKGRLGVVAAISGIAGGEAELRRIMNGTAELAIMDRAMLAMHLN' A
#
# COMPACT_ATOMS: atom_id res chain seq x y z
N MET A 1 10.12 3.03 13.49
CA MET A 1 9.48 3.05 12.15
C MET A 1 10.15 4.17 11.38
N ASN A 2 10.93 3.86 10.34
CA ASN A 2 11.71 4.88 9.62
C ASN A 2 10.98 5.22 8.32
N LEU A 3 10.09 6.22 8.41
CA LEU A 3 9.12 6.59 7.37
C LEU A 3 9.74 7.18 6.10
N THR A 4 11.07 7.26 6.00
CA THR A 4 11.82 7.72 4.82
C THR A 4 12.63 6.60 4.17
N ASP A 5 12.54 5.37 4.67
CA ASP A 5 13.29 4.23 4.13
C ASP A 5 12.59 3.70 2.88
N SER A 6 13.28 3.71 1.74
CA SER A 6 12.81 3.14 0.47
C SER A 6 12.47 1.65 0.59
N LYS A 7 13.00 0.96 1.61
CA LYS A 7 12.62 -0.42 1.96
C LYS A 7 11.17 -0.53 2.44
N GLN A 8 10.60 0.54 3.01
CA GLN A 8 9.22 0.54 3.48
C GLN A 8 8.24 0.56 2.32
N ASP A 9 8.53 1.29 1.24
CA ASP A 9 7.72 1.26 0.02
C ASP A 9 7.71 -0.12 -0.61
N GLU A 10 8.87 -0.77 -0.71
CA GLU A 10 8.91 -2.11 -1.29
C GLU A 10 8.15 -3.13 -0.43
N ARG A 11 8.20 -3.01 0.91
CA ARG A 11 7.37 -3.83 1.80
C ARG A 11 5.88 -3.60 1.58
N ILE A 12 5.45 -2.34 1.45
CA ILE A 12 4.06 -1.99 1.15
C ILE A 12 3.66 -2.60 -0.20
N ARG A 13 4.48 -2.45 -1.25
CA ARG A 13 4.22 -3.04 -2.56
C ARG A 13 4.12 -4.56 -2.51
N GLN A 14 5.02 -5.22 -1.79
CA GLN A 14 4.95 -6.67 -1.60
C GLN A 14 3.69 -7.10 -0.85
N ALA A 15 3.31 -6.38 0.21
CA ALA A 15 2.07 -6.67 0.95
C ALA A 15 0.83 -6.47 0.07
N LEU A 16 0.81 -5.43 -0.77
CA LEU A 16 -0.26 -5.22 -1.76
C LEU A 16 -0.31 -6.33 -2.81
N ARG A 17 0.83 -6.79 -3.34
CA ARG A 17 0.89 -7.95 -4.24
C ARG A 17 0.32 -9.21 -3.59
N ASN A 18 0.62 -9.41 -2.31
CA ASN A 18 0.14 -10.56 -1.55
C ASN A 18 -1.35 -10.44 -1.19
N ALA A 19 -1.88 -9.23 -1.02
CA ALA A 19 -3.31 -8.98 -0.87
C ALA A 19 -4.05 -9.19 -2.20
N ASP A 20 -3.49 -8.72 -3.31
CA ASP A 20 -4.06 -8.88 -4.66
C ASP A 20 -4.12 -10.36 -5.06
N SER A 21 -3.05 -11.13 -4.84
CA SER A 21 -3.03 -12.57 -5.13
C SER A 21 -4.06 -13.38 -4.35
N LYS A 22 -4.54 -12.84 -3.22
CA LYS A 22 -5.58 -13.44 -2.37
C LYS A 22 -6.98 -12.87 -2.64
N GLY A 23 -7.14 -11.97 -3.62
CA GLY A 23 -8.40 -11.28 -3.91
C GLY A 23 -8.88 -10.36 -2.78
N ARG A 24 -7.96 -9.83 -1.96
CA ARG A 24 -8.26 -9.00 -0.77
C ARG A 24 -7.94 -7.52 -0.96
N LEU A 25 -7.59 -7.09 -2.18
CA LEU A 25 -7.18 -5.71 -2.44
C LEU A 25 -8.30 -4.72 -2.06
N GLY A 26 -9.56 -5.06 -2.30
CA GLY A 26 -10.71 -4.22 -1.98
C GLY A 26 -10.97 -4.10 -0.48
N VAL A 27 -10.64 -5.14 0.29
CA VAL A 27 -10.67 -5.06 1.76
C VAL A 27 -9.63 -4.08 2.25
N VAL A 28 -8.40 -4.13 1.71
CA VAL A 28 -7.34 -3.18 2.02
C VAL A 28 -7.76 -1.75 1.65
N ALA A 29 -8.37 -1.55 0.47
CA ALA A 29 -8.87 -0.24 0.06
C ALA A 29 -9.93 0.30 1.02
N ALA A 30 -10.86 -0.54 1.45
CA ALA A 30 -11.94 -0.15 2.36
C ALA A 30 -11.43 0.23 3.76
N ILE A 31 -10.48 -0.53 4.33
CA ILE A 31 -9.95 -0.25 5.68
C ILE A 31 -8.96 0.91 5.67
N SER A 32 -8.17 1.05 4.59
CA SER A 32 -7.16 2.10 4.46
C SER A 32 -7.78 3.46 4.17
N GLY A 33 -8.99 3.50 3.59
CA GLY A 33 -9.66 4.73 3.19
C GLY A 33 -8.92 5.49 2.09
N ILE A 34 -8.05 4.79 1.33
CA ILE A 34 -7.23 5.43 0.30
C ILE A 34 -8.10 6.04 -0.81
N ALA A 35 -7.81 7.29 -1.16
CA ALA A 35 -8.47 7.96 -2.27
C ALA A 35 -8.18 7.20 -3.58
N GLY A 36 -9.21 6.85 -4.34
CA GLY A 36 -9.09 6.02 -5.55
C GLY A 36 -9.18 4.51 -5.32
N GLY A 37 -9.31 4.05 -4.06
CA GLY A 37 -9.66 2.67 -3.73
C GLY A 37 -8.68 1.62 -4.29
N GLU A 38 -9.21 0.49 -4.79
CA GLU A 38 -8.38 -0.58 -5.37
C GLU A 38 -7.51 -0.11 -6.54
N ALA A 39 -8.00 0.82 -7.36
CA ALA A 39 -7.26 1.30 -8.52
C ALA A 39 -5.97 2.01 -8.09
N GLU A 40 -6.04 2.81 -7.02
CA GLU A 40 -4.85 3.46 -6.46
C GLU A 40 -3.91 2.44 -5.82
N LEU A 41 -4.43 1.42 -5.12
CA LEU A 41 -3.60 0.33 -4.61
C LEU A 41 -2.86 -0.41 -5.73
N ARG A 42 -3.52 -0.68 -6.86
CA ARG A 42 -2.88 -1.28 -8.05
C ARG A 42 -1.82 -0.36 -8.64
N ARG A 43 -2.05 0.95 -8.67
CA ARG A 43 -1.07 1.95 -9.11
C ARG A 43 0.17 1.93 -8.23
N ILE A 44 -0.01 1.93 -6.91
CA ILE A 44 1.08 1.88 -5.93
C ILE A 44 1.87 0.57 -6.04
N MET A 45 1.16 -0.56 -6.10
CA MET A 45 1.73 -1.91 -6.20
C MET A 45 2.65 -2.08 -7.42
N ASN A 46 2.26 -1.48 -8.56
CA ASN A 46 2.97 -1.58 -9.83
C ASN A 46 3.92 -0.40 -10.10
N GLY A 47 3.83 0.65 -9.30
CA GLY A 47 4.66 1.85 -9.45
C GLY A 47 5.99 1.74 -8.71
N THR A 48 6.95 2.57 -9.11
CA THR A 48 8.23 2.79 -8.40
C THR A 48 8.32 4.15 -7.72
N ALA A 49 7.28 4.98 -7.89
CA ALA A 49 7.18 6.28 -7.25
C ALA A 49 7.22 6.15 -5.74
N GLU A 50 7.83 7.14 -5.09
CA GLU A 50 7.86 7.23 -3.66
C GLU A 50 6.45 7.50 -3.13
N LEU A 51 6.04 6.77 -2.08
CA LEU A 51 4.77 7.03 -1.41
C LEU A 51 4.85 8.29 -0.56
N ALA A 52 3.77 9.08 -0.59
CA ALA A 52 3.62 10.17 0.35
C ALA A 52 3.67 9.62 1.79
N ILE A 53 4.28 10.36 2.71
CA ILE A 53 4.51 9.91 4.10
C ILE A 53 3.21 9.49 4.78
N MET A 54 2.10 10.20 4.52
CA MET A 54 0.78 9.87 5.09
C MET A 54 0.23 8.54 4.54
N ASP A 55 0.30 8.33 3.23
CA ASP A 55 -0.13 7.08 2.59
C ASP A 55 0.74 5.90 3.06
N ARG A 56 2.05 6.13 3.18
CA ARG A 56 3.02 5.15 3.68
C ARG A 56 2.68 4.72 5.11
N ALA A 57 2.40 5.68 6.01
CA ALA A 57 2.01 5.40 7.38
C ALA A 57 0.69 4.65 7.46
N MET A 58 -0.32 5.12 6.73
CA MET A 58 -1.66 4.51 6.71
C MET A 58 -1.63 3.09 6.15
N LEU A 59 -0.99 2.86 5.00
CA LEU A 59 -0.86 1.51 4.43
C LEU A 59 -0.05 0.58 5.32
N ALA A 60 1.05 1.07 5.91
CA ALA A 60 1.87 0.26 6.81
C ALA A 60 1.13 -0.17 8.09
N MET A 61 0.16 0.61 8.58
CA MET A 61 -0.67 0.21 9.73
C MET A 61 -1.65 -0.92 9.41
N HIS A 62 -2.11 -1.02 8.15
CA HIS A 62 -3.16 -1.95 7.74
C HIS A 62 -2.64 -3.19 6.99
N LEU A 63 -1.38 -3.18 6.55
CA LEU A 63 -0.74 -4.25 5.77
C LEU A 63 0.27 -5.09 6.57
N ASN A 64 0.40 -4.83 7.87
CA ASN A 64 1.33 -5.53 8.75
C ASN A 64 0.81 -6.90 9.21
#